data_AF-A0A0D3VB13-F1
#
_entry.id   AF-A0A0D3VB13-F1
#
_cell.length_a   1.000
_cell.length_b   1.000
_cell.length_c   1.000
_cell.angle_alpha   90.00
_cell.angle_beta   90.00
_cell.angle_gamma   90.00
#
_symmetry.space_group_name_H-M   'P 1'
#
loop_
_entity.id
_entity.type
_entity.pdbx_description
1 polymer ?
#
loop_
_entity_poly.entity_id
_entity_poly.type
_entity_poly.pdbx_seq_one_letter_code
_entity_poly.pdbx_strand_id
1 'polypeptide(L)' 'MSIVLAARQVLAQFRGNWALQTNPTERNPRAQNFWRKTLAAYTNGQYLERNGIHPDVGEMLEFHFNNILMQEFLF' A
#
# COMPACT_ATOMS: atom_id res chain seq x y z
N MET A 1 15.84 11.34 -4.19
CA MET A 1 15.15 10.28 -3.42
C MET A 1 14.00 9.75 -4.27
N SER A 2 13.91 8.44 -4.51
CA SER A 2 12.80 7.86 -5.30
C SER A 2 11.50 7.89 -4.49
N ILE A 3 10.37 8.13 -5.14
CA ILE A 3 9.03 8.10 -4.51
C ILE A 3 8.72 6.75 -3.83
N VAL A 4 9.31 5.66 -4.34
CA VAL A 4 9.23 4.33 -3.72
C VAL A 4 9.93 4.29 -2.36
N LEU A 5 11.10 4.94 -2.24
CA LEU A 5 11.88 4.95 -1.00
C LEU A 5 11.17 5.77 0.07
N ALA A 6 10.63 6.93 -0.31
CA ALA A 6 9.86 7.78 0.61
C ALA A 6 8.61 7.05 1.13
N ALA A 7 7.86 6.36 0.26
CA ALA A 7 6.69 5.58 0.67
C ALA A 7 7.07 4.48 1.69
N ARG A 8 8.17 3.75 1.45
CA ARG A 8 8.65 2.72 2.38
C ARG A 8 9.09 3.30 3.73
N GLN A 9 9.73 4.46 3.74
CA GLN A 9 10.14 5.12 4.98
C GLN A 9 8.94 5.51 5.84
N VAL A 10 7.91 6.10 5.23
CA VAL A 10 6.65 6.44 5.93
C VAL A 10 6.01 5.18 6.51
N LEU A 11 5.90 4.11 5.72
CA LEU A 11 5.33 2.85 6.20
C LEU A 11 6.17 2.23 7.33
N ALA A 12 7.50 2.25 7.23
CA ALA A 12 8.39 1.72 8.27
C ALA A 12 8.31 2.51 9.59
N GLN A 13 8.14 3.83 9.51
CA GLN A 13 8.05 4.71 10.68
C GLN A 13 6.80 4.44 11.53
N PHE A 14 5.71 3.99 10.92
CA PHE A 14 4.41 3.86 11.58
C PHE A 14 3.92 2.40 11.55
N ARG A 15 4.02 1.74 12.71
CA ARG A 15 3.65 0.34 12.90
C ARG A 15 2.16 0.19 13.19
N GLY A 16 1.51 -0.77 12.55
CA GLY A 16 0.09 -1.05 12.74
C GLY A 16 -0.53 -1.93 11.66
N ASN A 17 -1.86 -1.94 11.69
CA ASN A 17 -2.69 -2.44 10.59
C ASN A 17 -2.95 -1.30 9.62
N TRP A 18 -2.64 -1.52 8.35
CA TRP A 18 -2.76 -0.52 7.30
C TRP A 18 -3.87 -0.87 6.33
N ALA A 19 -4.60 0.16 5.92
CA ALA A 19 -5.46 0.16 4.76
C ALA A 19 -5.04 1.31 3.85
N LEU A 20 -4.51 0.99 2.68
CA LEU A 20 -4.15 1.98 1.66
C LEU A 20 -5.21 1.96 0.57
N GLN A 21 -5.73 3.13 0.20
CA GLN A 21 -6.79 3.24 -0.80
C GLN A 21 -6.30 3.99 -2.04
N THR A 22 -6.73 3.53 -3.22
CA THR A 22 -6.53 4.22 -4.49
C THR A 22 -7.79 4.11 -5.34
N ASN A 23 -7.95 5.02 -6.29
CA ASN A 23 -9.05 4.96 -7.26
C ASN A 23 -9.02 3.59 -8.02
N PRO A 24 -10.14 2.85 -8.05
CA PRO A 24 -10.19 1.50 -8.61
C PRO A 24 -10.31 1.52 -10.13
N THR A 25 -10.62 2.67 -10.73
CA THR A 25 -10.86 2.75 -12.16
C THR A 25 -9.61 2.41 -12.97
N GLU A 26 -9.81 1.73 -14.09
CA GLU A 26 -8.76 1.42 -15.07
C GLU A 26 -8.12 2.68 -15.70
N ARG A 27 -8.65 3.87 -15.38
CA ARG A 27 -8.06 5.17 -15.72
C ARG A 27 -6.87 5.53 -14.83
N ASN A 28 -6.64 4.82 -13.73
CA ASN A 28 -5.47 5.01 -12.86
C ASN A 28 -4.57 3.74 -12.73
N PRO A 29 -4.19 3.09 -13.84
CA PRO A 29 -3.41 1.84 -13.77
C PRO A 29 -1.99 2.10 -13.28
N ARG A 30 -1.48 3.33 -13.44
CA ARG A 30 -0.16 3.74 -12.97
C ARG A 30 -0.08 3.73 -11.44
N ALA A 31 -1.03 4.34 -10.74
CA ALA A 31 -1.02 4.34 -9.27
C ALA A 31 -1.27 2.95 -8.71
N GLN A 32 -2.18 2.18 -9.28
CA GLN A 32 -2.43 0.79 -8.86
C GLN A 32 -1.15 -0.06 -8.99
N ASN A 33 -0.48 0.00 -10.14
CA ASN A 33 0.77 -0.74 -10.36
C ASN A 33 1.91 -0.25 -9.48
N PHE A 34 1.97 1.05 -9.20
CA PHE A 34 2.91 1.62 -8.23
C PHE A 34 2.72 1.00 -6.84
N TRP A 35 1.48 0.95 -6.34
CA TRP A 35 1.18 0.37 -5.03
C TRP A 35 1.42 -1.14 -4.99
N ARG A 36 0.99 -1.89 -6.01
CA ARG A 36 1.27 -3.33 -6.12
C ARG A 36 2.77 -3.62 -6.01
N LYS A 37 3.61 -2.93 -6.80
CA LYS A 37 5.08 -3.12 -6.76
C LYS A 37 5.69 -2.68 -5.44
N THR A 38 5.23 -1.55 -4.91
CA THR A 38 5.77 -0.98 -3.67
C THR A 38 5.46 -1.87 -2.47
N LEU A 39 4.21 -2.30 -2.34
CA LEU A 39 3.76 -3.15 -1.25
C LEU A 39 4.28 -4.57 -1.39
N ALA A 40 4.30 -5.17 -2.59
CA ALA A 40 4.92 -6.48 -2.79
C ALA A 40 6.36 -6.52 -2.29
N ALA A 41 7.15 -5.48 -2.58
CA ALA A 41 8.53 -5.42 -2.13
C ALA A 41 8.66 -5.01 -0.65
N TYR A 42 7.75 -4.19 -0.11
CA TYR A 42 7.78 -3.78 1.28
C TYR A 42 7.36 -4.93 2.21
N THR A 43 6.23 -5.59 1.93
CA THR A 43 5.65 -6.64 2.76
C THR A 43 6.09 -8.04 2.36
N ASN A 44 7.07 -8.17 1.47
CA ASN A 44 7.47 -9.46 0.89
C ASN A 44 6.27 -10.25 0.31
N GLY A 45 5.39 -9.54 -0.38
CA GLY A 45 4.15 -10.08 -0.97
C GLY A 45 3.00 -10.28 0.03
N GLN A 46 3.20 -10.02 1.33
CA GLN A 46 2.17 -10.21 2.35
C GLN A 46 1.24 -8.99 2.45
N TYR A 47 0.35 -8.85 1.47
CA TYR A 47 -0.75 -7.89 1.52
C TYR A 47 -1.98 -8.47 0.82
N LEU A 48 -3.15 -7.95 1.15
CA LEU A 48 -4.42 -8.30 0.50
C LEU A 48 -4.88 -7.12 -0.35
N GLU A 49 -5.24 -7.38 -1.60
CA GLU A 49 -5.86 -6.42 -2.51
C GLU A 49 -7.36 -6.74 -2.61
N ARG A 50 -8.22 -5.74 -2.44
CA ARG A 50 -9.67 -5.92 -2.57
C ARG A 50 -10.36 -4.65 -3.04
N ASN A 51 -11.50 -4.80 -3.72
CA ASN A 51 -12.41 -3.68 -3.93
C ASN A 51 -13.16 -3.38 -2.63
N GLY A 52 -13.29 -2.10 -2.30
CA GLY A 52 -14.01 -1.59 -1.13
C GLY A 52 -14.89 -0.40 -1.50
N ILE A 53 -15.68 0.08 -0.53
CA ILE A 53 -16.52 1.26 -0.68
C ILE A 53 -16.14 2.22 0.45
N HIS A 54 -15.59 3.37 0.10
CA HIS A 54 -15.38 4.47 1.04
C HIS A 54 -16.68 5.28 1.17
N PRO A 55 -17.16 5.60 2.39
CA PRO A 55 -18.44 6.28 2.61
C PRO A 55 -18.64 7.55 1.78
N ASP A 56 -17.60 8.38 1.68
CA ASP A 56 -17.69 9.69 1.01
C ASP A 56 -17.21 9.70 -0.45
N VAL A 57 -16.44 8.70 -0.86
CA VAL A 57 -15.71 8.72 -2.15
C VAL A 57 -16.19 7.63 -3.11
N GLY A 58 -16.90 6.62 -2.60
CA GLY A 58 -17.41 5.51 -3.39
C GLY A 58 -16.40 4.38 -3.54
N GLU A 59 -16.43 3.70 -4.69
CA GLU A 59 -15.59 2.53 -4.95
C GLU A 59 -14.10 2.85 -4.82
N MET A 60 -13.36 1.95 -4.15
CA MET A 60 -11.92 2.04 -3.91
C MET A 60 -11.26 0.70 -4.17
N LEU A 61 -10.00 0.75 -4.58
CA LEU A 61 -9.09 -0.38 -4.48
C LEU A 61 -8.30 -0.24 -3.18
N GLU A 62 -8.43 -1.22 -2.30
CA GLU A 62 -7.81 -1.23 -0.99
C GLU A 62 -6.68 -2.26 -0.90
N PHE A 63 -5.57 -1.87 -0.28
CA PHE A 63 -4.47 -2.74 0.08
C PHE A 63 -4.36 -2.84 1.60
N HIS A 64 -4.48 -4.05 2.13
CA HIS A 64 -4.44 -4.33 3.57
C HIS A 64 -3.19 -5.11 3.93
N PHE A 65 -2.48 -4.66 4.96
CA PHE A 65 -1.31 -5.36 5.49
C PHE A 65 -1.06 -4.98 6.95
N ASN A 66 -0.25 -5.79 7.63
CA ASN A 66 0.21 -5.53 8.98
C ASN A 66 1.74 -5.45 8.96
N ASN A 67 2.31 -4.40 9.54
CA ASN A 67 3.75 -4.22 9.61
C ASN A 67 4.30 -4.23 11.05
N ILE A 68 3.51 -4.68 12.03
CA ILE A 68 3.89 -4.71 13.45
C ILE A 68 5.09 -5.64 13.69
N LEU A 69 5.10 -6.81 13.05
CA LEU A 69 6.14 -7.83 13.23
C LEU A 69 7.22 -7.81 12.14
N MET A 70 7.14 -6.86 11.20
CA MET A 70 8.12 -6.75 10.12
C MET A 70 9.43 -6.19 10.68
N GLN A 71 10.51 -6.97 10.62
CA GLN A 71 11.84 -6.51 11.00
C GLN A 71 12.28 -5.37 10.07
N GLU A 72 12.94 -4.34 10.61
CA GLU A 72 13.58 -3.30 9.81
C GLU A 72 14.77 -3.91 9.08
N PHE A 73 14.55 -4.33 7.84
CA PHE A 73 15.66 -4.47 6.92
C PHE A 73 16.14 -3.06 6.60
N LEU A 74 17.22 -2.65 7.28
CA LEU A 74 17.99 -1.45 6.99
C LEU A 74 18.33 -1.49 5.48
N PHE A 75 17.79 -0.51 4.75
CA PHE A 75 18.10 -0.27 3.34
C PHE A 75 19.52 0.29 3.18
#